data_AF-A0A7S1BPG8-F1
#
_entry.id   AF-A0A7S1BPG8-F1
#
_cell.length_a   1.000
_cell.length_b   1.000
_cell.length_c   1.000
_cell.angle_alpha   90.00
_cell.angle_beta   90.00
_cell.angle_gamma   90.00
#
_symmetry.space_group_name_H-M   'P 1'
#
loop_
_entity.id
_entity.type
_entity.pdbx_description
1 polymer ?
#
loop_
_entity_poly.entity_id
_entity_poly.type
_entity_poly.pdbx_seq_one_letter_code
_entity_poly.pdbx_strand_id
1 'polypeptide(L)'
;DAPPAPALAGDYVDPPPPPDFDHVRTADDPSTPTLFFGEMIFPWMADGDYAELSGPGMRALAQALAAKEDWGALYDAAGIKDALRDREGGGRSRAAAAVYVEDMYVEYERCVPLVRQGGVLEEVKTWETNEYQHSGLRYDGAKIFEKLLNMARGQDETPS
;
A
#
# COMPACT_ATOMS: atom_id res chain seq x y z
N ASP A 1 -36.29 7.16 30.95
CA ASP A 1 -36.64 6.35 29.78
C ASP A 1 -35.52 6.35 28.77
N ALA A 2 -34.68 5.32 28.81
CA ALA A 2 -33.73 5.05 27.74
C ALA A 2 -34.49 4.40 26.57
N PRO A 3 -34.18 4.73 25.30
CA PRO A 3 -34.80 4.07 24.17
C PRO A 3 -34.47 2.57 24.16
N PRO A 4 -35.38 1.71 23.70
CA PRO A 4 -35.13 0.28 23.63
C PRO A 4 -33.98 -0.03 22.66
N ALA A 5 -33.15 -1.00 23.02
CA ALA A 5 -32.13 -1.55 22.13
C ALA A 5 -32.80 -2.11 20.85
N PRO A 6 -32.23 -1.87 19.65
CA PRO A 6 -32.82 -2.38 18.43
C PRO A 6 -32.85 -3.91 18.43
N ALA A 7 -33.98 -4.45 17.98
CA ALA A 7 -34.23 -5.89 17.91
C ALA A 7 -33.26 -6.56 16.91
N LEU A 8 -32.51 -7.56 17.39
CA LEU A 8 -31.76 -8.49 16.56
C LEU A 8 -32.73 -9.53 15.99
N ALA A 9 -33.47 -9.18 14.95
CA ALA A 9 -34.25 -10.14 14.16
C ALA A 9 -34.58 -9.54 12.79
N GLY A 10 -33.76 -9.93 11.81
CA GLY A 10 -33.96 -9.66 10.38
C GLY A 10 -32.75 -10.22 9.68
N ASP A 11 -32.95 -11.14 8.74
CA ASP A 11 -31.91 -11.80 7.97
C ASP A 11 -30.95 -10.74 7.42
N TYR A 12 -29.79 -10.60 8.06
CA TYR A 12 -28.80 -9.60 7.69
C TYR A 12 -28.16 -10.05 6.39
N VAL A 13 -28.57 -9.42 5.30
CA VAL A 13 -27.90 -9.54 4.02
C VAL A 13 -26.69 -8.63 4.11
N ASP A 14 -25.49 -9.21 3.98
CA ASP A 14 -24.24 -8.45 3.90
C ASP A 14 -24.45 -7.27 2.94
N PRO A 15 -24.18 -6.02 3.35
CA PRO A 15 -24.26 -4.92 2.41
C PRO A 15 -23.25 -5.24 1.31
N PRO A 16 -23.69 -5.26 0.04
CA PRO A 16 -22.79 -5.63 -1.04
C PRO A 16 -21.61 -4.66 -1.05
N PRO A 17 -20.41 -5.12 -1.41
CA PRO A 17 -19.31 -4.21 -1.70
C PRO A 17 -19.78 -3.16 -2.73
N PRO A 18 -19.15 -1.98 -2.79
CA PRO A 18 -19.47 -1.01 -3.82
C PRO A 18 -19.48 -1.69 -5.20
N PRO A 19 -20.37 -1.29 -6.13
CA PRO A 19 -20.61 -2.04 -7.37
C PRO A 19 -19.34 -2.38 -8.16
N ASP A 20 -18.34 -1.50 -8.14
CA ASP A 20 -17.07 -1.66 -8.84
C ASP A 20 -16.20 -2.80 -8.27
N PHE A 21 -16.46 -3.23 -7.04
CA PHE A 21 -15.80 -4.34 -6.35
C PHE A 21 -16.66 -5.61 -6.24
N ASP A 22 -17.88 -5.61 -6.81
CA ASP A 22 -18.74 -6.79 -6.87
C ASP A 22 -18.40 -7.61 -8.12
N HIS A 23 -17.50 -8.58 -7.96
CA HIS A 23 -17.05 -9.43 -9.07
C HIS A 23 -18.20 -10.16 -9.81
N VAL A 24 -19.33 -10.43 -9.13
CA VAL A 24 -20.50 -11.06 -9.76
C VAL A 24 -21.15 -10.10 -10.77
N ARG A 25 -21.09 -8.80 -10.51
CA ARG A 25 -21.62 -7.76 -11.42
C ARG A 25 -20.62 -7.38 -12.50
N THR A 26 -19.33 -7.38 -12.20
CA THR A 26 -18.30 -6.84 -13.09
C THR A 26 -17.66 -7.89 -13.99
N ALA A 27 -17.77 -9.19 -13.71
CA ALA A 27 -17.08 -10.23 -14.48
C ALA A 27 -17.61 -10.40 -15.92
N ASP A 28 -18.91 -10.13 -16.14
CA ASP A 28 -19.57 -10.36 -17.43
C ASP A 28 -19.65 -9.09 -18.32
N ASP A 29 -19.25 -7.92 -17.80
CA ASP A 29 -19.29 -6.65 -18.52
C ASP A 29 -17.88 -6.19 -18.92
N PRO A 30 -17.50 -6.30 -20.21
CA PRO A 30 -16.16 -5.88 -20.67
C PRO A 30 -15.93 -4.36 -20.58
N SER A 31 -16.97 -3.55 -20.35
CA SER A 31 -16.85 -2.11 -20.13
C SER A 31 -16.63 -1.73 -18.66
N THR A 32 -16.78 -2.69 -17.74
CA THR A 32 -16.61 -2.49 -16.30
C THR A 32 -15.51 -3.41 -15.78
N PRO A 33 -14.27 -2.91 -15.56
CA PRO A 33 -13.21 -3.76 -15.04
C PRO A 33 -13.57 -4.27 -13.65
N THR A 34 -13.34 -5.56 -13.41
CA THR A 34 -13.44 -6.12 -12.06
C THR A 34 -12.28 -5.60 -11.23
N LEU A 35 -12.57 -4.79 -10.21
CA LEU A 35 -11.55 -4.26 -9.31
C LEU A 35 -11.20 -5.29 -8.23
N PHE A 36 -9.91 -5.48 -8.00
CA PHE A 36 -9.41 -6.24 -6.86
C PHE A 36 -9.16 -5.30 -5.68
N PHE A 37 -9.31 -5.83 -4.46
CA PHE A 37 -9.08 -5.05 -3.23
C PHE A 37 -7.59 -4.77 -2.96
N GLY A 38 -6.68 -5.59 -3.51
CA GLY A 38 -5.26 -5.52 -3.15
C GLY A 38 -5.05 -5.74 -1.64
N GLU A 39 -4.29 -4.87 -1.01
CA GLU A 39 -4.08 -4.84 0.45
C GLU A 39 -5.03 -3.86 1.16
N MET A 40 -5.99 -3.28 0.44
CA MET A 40 -6.89 -2.27 0.99
C MET A 40 -7.93 -2.92 1.89
N ILE A 41 -8.07 -2.37 3.11
CA ILE A 41 -9.14 -2.71 4.04
C ILE A 41 -10.22 -1.65 3.95
N PHE A 42 -11.43 -2.08 3.63
CA PHE A 42 -12.57 -1.20 3.45
C PHE A 42 -13.54 -1.28 4.63
N PRO A 43 -14.28 -0.20 4.93
CA PRO A 43 -15.10 -0.15 6.15
C PRO A 43 -16.29 -1.12 6.15
N TRP A 44 -16.72 -1.63 4.99
CA TRP A 44 -17.74 -2.68 4.90
C TRP A 44 -17.21 -4.08 5.20
N MET A 45 -15.89 -4.31 5.15
CA MET A 45 -15.33 -5.64 5.44
C MET A 45 -15.46 -6.02 6.93
N ALA A 46 -15.62 -5.03 7.82
CA ALA A 46 -15.93 -5.25 9.24
C ALA A 46 -17.42 -5.58 9.47
N ASP A 47 -18.15 -5.97 8.43
CA ASP A 47 -19.58 -6.18 8.42
C ASP A 47 -19.96 -7.44 7.62
N GLY A 48 -19.38 -8.57 8.03
CA GLY A 48 -19.63 -9.89 7.42
C GLY A 48 -18.35 -10.59 6.97
N ASP A 49 -17.49 -9.89 6.23
CA ASP A 49 -16.28 -10.49 5.62
C ASP A 49 -15.29 -11.01 6.68
N TYR A 50 -15.16 -10.31 7.81
CA TYR A 50 -14.34 -10.74 8.95
C TYR A 50 -15.23 -11.03 10.16
N ALA A 51 -15.77 -12.25 10.23
CA ALA A 51 -16.74 -12.66 11.25
C ALA A 51 -16.30 -12.35 12.70
N GLU A 52 -15.03 -12.55 13.05
CA GLU A 52 -14.50 -12.23 14.38
C GLU A 52 -14.44 -10.73 14.68
N LEU A 53 -14.47 -9.90 13.63
CA LEU A 53 -14.41 -8.44 13.67
C LEU A 53 -15.76 -7.78 13.34
N SER A 54 -16.83 -8.54 13.11
CA SER A 54 -18.15 -8.00 12.71
C SER A 54 -19.01 -7.45 13.87
N GLY A 55 -18.39 -7.20 15.03
CA GLY A 55 -19.10 -6.63 16.19
C GLY A 55 -19.45 -5.15 15.99
N PRO A 56 -20.53 -4.64 16.62
CA PRO A 56 -21.01 -3.26 16.42
C PRO A 56 -19.95 -2.20 16.75
N GLY A 57 -19.09 -2.46 17.73
CA GLY A 57 -17.98 -1.56 18.07
C GLY A 57 -16.90 -1.50 16.99
N MET A 58 -16.57 -2.63 16.39
CA MET A 58 -15.55 -2.70 15.33
C MET A 58 -16.06 -2.10 14.03
N ARG A 59 -17.34 -2.33 13.69
CA ARG A 59 -17.99 -1.64 12.58
C ARG A 59 -17.96 -0.13 12.75
N ALA A 60 -18.33 0.38 13.94
CA ALA A 60 -18.29 1.81 14.22
C ALA A 60 -16.87 2.38 14.09
N LEU A 61 -15.85 1.64 14.56
CA LEU A 61 -14.46 2.03 14.42
C LEU A 61 -13.99 2.06 12.96
N ALA A 62 -14.31 1.02 12.18
CA ALA A 62 -13.93 0.94 10.77
C ALA A 62 -14.51 2.13 9.97
N GLN A 63 -15.77 2.46 10.21
CA GLN A 63 -16.43 3.63 9.60
C GLN A 63 -15.79 4.95 10.05
N ALA A 64 -15.49 5.10 11.36
CA ALA A 64 -14.85 6.29 11.89
C ALA A 64 -13.44 6.51 11.31
N LEU A 65 -12.67 5.43 11.11
CA LEU A 65 -11.35 5.48 10.47
C LEU A 65 -11.45 5.82 8.98
N ALA A 66 -12.41 5.22 8.26
CA ALA A 66 -12.61 5.49 6.84
C ALA A 66 -13.08 6.93 6.56
N ALA A 67 -13.85 7.53 7.48
CA ALA A 67 -14.31 8.92 7.35
C ALA A 67 -13.31 9.95 7.87
N LYS A 68 -12.15 9.52 8.40
CA LYS A 68 -11.14 10.42 8.93
C LYS A 68 -10.36 11.06 7.78
N GLU A 69 -10.44 12.38 7.68
CA GLU A 69 -9.74 13.17 6.65
C GLU A 69 -8.61 14.04 7.22
N ASP A 70 -8.65 14.37 8.51
CA ASP A 70 -7.72 15.24 9.22
C ASP A 70 -6.49 14.48 9.74
N TRP A 71 -5.84 13.71 8.86
CA TRP A 71 -4.56 13.11 9.18
C TRP A 71 -3.49 14.21 9.29
N GLY A 72 -2.76 14.22 10.40
CA GLY A 72 -1.57 15.05 10.51
C GLY A 72 -0.48 14.60 9.53
N ALA A 73 0.65 15.31 9.52
CA ALA A 73 1.81 14.86 8.77
C ALA A 73 2.26 13.47 9.25
N LEU A 74 2.13 12.47 8.38
CA LEU A 74 2.53 11.09 8.68
C LEU A 74 4.05 10.90 8.65
N TYR A 75 4.74 11.75 7.88
CA TYR A 75 6.18 11.67 7.65
C TYR A 75 6.83 13.04 7.82
N ASP A 76 8.02 13.05 8.42
CA ASP A 76 8.91 14.22 8.41
C ASP A 76 9.75 14.22 7.12
N ALA A 77 9.23 14.88 6.08
CA ALA A 77 9.90 14.97 4.79
C ALA A 77 11.28 15.64 4.88
N ALA A 78 11.45 16.62 5.77
CA ALA A 78 12.73 17.31 5.95
C ALA A 78 13.74 16.38 6.64
N GLY A 79 13.31 15.65 7.68
CA GLY A 79 14.10 14.64 8.35
C GLY A 79 14.52 13.49 7.42
N ILE A 80 13.61 13.00 6.57
CA ILE A 80 13.93 11.97 5.56
C ILE A 80 15.02 12.47 4.60
N LYS A 81 14.86 13.67 4.03
CA LYS A 81 15.87 14.25 3.14
C LYS A 81 17.21 14.46 3.83
N ASP A 82 17.22 14.92 5.08
CA ASP A 82 18.46 15.11 5.85
C ASP A 82 19.16 13.78 6.17
N ALA A 83 18.38 12.73 6.47
CA ALA A 83 18.89 11.39 6.76
C ALA A 83 19.50 10.71 5.54
N LEU A 84 18.93 10.95 4.35
CA LEU A 84 19.37 10.35 3.09
C LEU A 84 20.51 11.10 2.40
N ARG A 85 20.71 12.38 2.73
CA ARG A 85 21.72 13.25 2.11
C ARG A 85 23.12 12.61 2.06
N ASP A 86 23.76 12.65 0.89
CA ASP A 86 25.18 12.30 0.75
C ASP A 86 26.07 13.36 1.43
N ARG A 87 26.49 13.06 2.65
CA ARG A 87 27.36 13.95 3.46
C ARG A 87 28.84 13.80 3.16
N GLU A 88 29.25 12.65 2.63
CA GLU A 88 30.66 12.31 2.44
C GLU A 88 31.15 12.69 1.04
N GLY A 89 30.23 12.85 0.09
CA GLY A 89 30.54 13.18 -1.29
C GLY A 89 31.02 11.94 -2.03
N GLY A 90 30.35 11.59 -3.12
CA GLY A 90 30.74 10.48 -3.99
C GLY A 90 29.58 9.66 -4.54
N GLY A 91 28.33 10.11 -4.40
CA GLY A 91 27.17 9.40 -4.94
C GLY A 91 26.86 8.10 -4.19
N ARG A 92 27.35 7.97 -2.95
CA ARG A 92 27.05 6.83 -2.09
C ARG A 92 25.72 7.09 -1.38
N SER A 93 24.65 6.69 -2.05
CA SER A 93 23.34 6.63 -1.41
C SER A 93 23.38 5.70 -0.20
N ARG A 94 22.81 6.14 0.92
CA ARG A 94 22.70 5.35 2.15
C ARG A 94 21.57 4.32 2.11
N ALA A 95 20.76 4.32 1.04
CA ALA A 95 19.58 3.49 0.92
C ALA A 95 19.41 3.00 -0.52
N ALA A 96 18.86 1.79 -0.66
CA ALA A 96 18.44 1.28 -1.95
C ALA A 96 17.05 0.67 -1.83
N ALA A 97 16.27 0.74 -2.91
CA ALA A 97 14.93 0.19 -2.98
C ALA A 97 14.74 -0.60 -4.28
N ALA A 98 14.02 -1.72 -4.18
CA ALA A 98 13.47 -2.37 -5.35
C ALA A 98 12.14 -1.69 -5.70
N VAL A 99 11.95 -1.39 -6.98
CA VAL A 99 10.72 -0.81 -7.50
C VAL A 99 10.20 -1.76 -8.59
N TYR A 100 9.13 -2.47 -8.26
CA TYR A 100 8.55 -3.44 -9.19
C TYR A 100 7.63 -2.72 -10.18
N VAL A 101 7.95 -2.79 -11.46
CA VAL A 101 7.24 -2.03 -12.52
C VAL A 101 5.80 -2.51 -12.69
N GLU A 102 5.58 -3.82 -12.52
CA GLU A 102 4.28 -4.49 -12.70
C GLU A 102 3.72 -5.01 -11.37
N ASP A 103 3.90 -4.26 -10.28
CA ASP A 103 3.33 -4.60 -8.97
C ASP A 103 1.81 -4.40 -8.94
N MET A 104 1.08 -5.40 -8.43
CA MET A 104 -0.38 -5.34 -8.31
C MET A 104 -0.86 -4.40 -7.18
N TYR A 105 -0.01 -4.14 -6.19
CA TYR A 105 -0.37 -3.42 -4.96
C TYR A 105 0.24 -2.02 -4.90
N VAL A 106 1.44 -1.82 -5.44
CA VAL A 106 2.14 -0.55 -5.42
C VAL A 106 2.37 -0.03 -6.83
N GLU A 107 1.51 0.88 -7.27
CA GLU A 107 1.56 1.45 -8.61
C GLU A 107 2.88 2.21 -8.88
N TYR A 108 3.61 1.79 -9.92
CA TYR A 108 4.90 2.35 -10.30
C TYR A 108 4.86 3.88 -10.49
N GLU A 109 3.82 4.40 -11.14
CA GLU A 109 3.66 5.83 -11.40
C GLU A 109 3.54 6.68 -10.12
N ARG A 110 3.13 6.09 -8.99
CA ARG A 110 3.09 6.75 -7.69
C ARG A 110 4.44 6.76 -6.99
N CYS A 111 5.29 5.79 -7.28
CA CYS A 111 6.66 5.70 -6.74
C CYS A 111 7.58 6.72 -7.42
N VAL A 112 7.48 6.87 -8.75
CA VAL A 112 8.40 7.68 -9.56
C VAL A 112 8.61 9.10 -9.01
N PRO A 113 7.57 9.90 -8.69
CA PRO A 113 7.77 11.27 -8.19
C PRO A 113 8.50 11.35 -6.84
N LEU A 114 8.50 10.27 -6.04
CA LEU A 114 9.17 10.24 -4.75
C LEU A 114 10.69 10.06 -4.91
N VAL A 115 11.12 9.24 -5.87
CA VAL A 115 12.51 8.79 -6.05
C VAL A 115 13.26 9.57 -7.13
N ARG A 116 12.55 10.30 -8.00
CA ARG A 116 13.18 11.17 -9.01
C ARG A 116 13.63 12.50 -8.40
N GLN A 117 14.38 13.27 -9.18
CA GLN A 117 14.90 14.58 -8.80
C GLN A 117 13.81 15.50 -8.21
N GLY A 118 14.08 16.08 -7.04
CA GLY A 118 13.16 16.93 -6.29
C GLY A 118 12.25 16.15 -5.31
N GLY A 119 12.13 14.83 -5.49
CA GLY A 119 11.36 13.94 -4.64
C GLY A 119 11.91 13.84 -3.21
N VAL A 120 11.10 13.29 -2.30
CA VAL A 120 11.50 13.10 -0.89
C VAL A 120 12.52 11.98 -0.69
N LEU A 121 12.61 11.07 -1.65
CA LEU A 121 13.51 9.92 -1.70
C LEU A 121 14.50 10.04 -2.88
N GLU A 122 14.79 11.24 -3.38
CA GLU A 122 15.66 11.44 -4.55
C GLU A 122 17.08 10.89 -4.38
N GLU A 123 17.53 10.78 -3.14
CA GLU A 123 18.84 10.23 -2.78
C GLU A 123 18.81 8.70 -2.63
N VAL A 124 17.65 8.02 -2.75
CA VAL A 124 17.55 6.54 -2.69
C VAL A 124 17.87 5.95 -4.04
N LYS A 125 18.80 4.99 -4.10
CA LYS A 125 19.05 4.23 -5.35
C LYS A 125 17.92 3.26 -5.62
N THR A 126 17.32 3.32 -6.79
CA THR A 126 16.25 2.41 -7.20
C THR A 126 16.75 1.33 -8.15
N TRP A 127 16.30 0.10 -7.93
CA TRP A 127 16.37 -0.97 -8.92
C TRP A 127 14.95 -1.20 -9.44
N GLU A 128 14.68 -0.61 -10.60
CA GLU A 128 13.40 -0.74 -11.29
C GLU A 128 13.42 -2.04 -12.11
N THR A 129 12.48 -2.95 -11.84
CA THR A 129 12.49 -4.29 -12.44
C THR A 129 11.09 -4.88 -12.60
N ASN A 130 10.93 -5.73 -13.61
CA ASN A 130 9.77 -6.61 -13.80
C ASN A 130 10.11 -8.10 -13.57
N GLU A 131 11.31 -8.40 -13.06
CA GLU A 131 11.72 -9.78 -12.73
C GLU A 131 10.92 -10.37 -11.56
N TYR A 132 10.35 -9.50 -10.72
CA TYR A 132 9.65 -9.86 -9.50
C TYR A 132 8.37 -9.03 -9.36
N GLN A 133 7.42 -9.58 -8.61
CA GLN A 133 6.22 -8.89 -8.16
C GLN A 133 6.33 -8.60 -6.65
N HIS A 134 5.26 -8.11 -6.04
CA HIS A 134 5.12 -7.83 -4.61
C HIS A 134 5.67 -8.93 -3.68
N SER A 135 5.56 -10.20 -4.10
CA SER A 135 6.06 -11.36 -3.36
C SER A 135 7.55 -11.64 -3.55
N GLY A 136 8.33 -10.72 -4.13
CA GLY A 136 9.73 -10.91 -4.52
C GLY A 136 10.60 -11.47 -3.40
N LEU A 137 10.45 -10.98 -2.17
CA LEU A 137 11.21 -11.49 -1.01
C LEU A 137 10.95 -12.97 -0.71
N ARG A 138 9.74 -13.48 -0.95
CA ARG A 138 9.42 -14.90 -0.77
C ARG A 138 9.99 -15.76 -1.89
N TYR A 139 10.07 -15.20 -3.10
CA TYR A 139 10.57 -15.92 -4.27
C TYR A 139 12.10 -15.99 -4.30
N ASP A 140 12.78 -14.87 -4.06
CA ASP A 140 14.25 -14.78 -4.14
C ASP A 140 14.83 -13.69 -3.22
N GLY A 141 14.41 -13.69 -1.96
CA GLY A 141 14.78 -12.66 -0.99
C GLY A 141 16.29 -12.52 -0.76
N ALA A 142 17.06 -13.61 -0.87
CA ALA A 142 18.52 -13.56 -0.70
C ALA A 142 19.19 -12.72 -1.80
N LYS A 143 18.84 -12.97 -3.07
CA LYS A 143 19.38 -12.22 -4.22
C LYS A 143 18.93 -10.76 -4.19
N ILE A 144 17.65 -10.51 -3.89
CA ILE A 144 17.12 -9.15 -3.78
C ILE A 144 17.85 -8.38 -2.68
N PHE A 145 17.99 -8.98 -1.49
CA PHE A 145 18.67 -8.35 -0.37
C PHE A 145 20.15 -8.07 -0.68
N GLU A 146 20.87 -9.05 -1.21
CA GLU A 146 22.28 -8.88 -1.59
C GLU A 146 22.46 -7.74 -2.59
N LYS A 147 21.60 -7.69 -3.62
CA LYS A 147 21.62 -6.62 -4.61
C LYS A 147 21.38 -5.24 -3.97
N LEU A 148 20.32 -5.08 -3.20
CA LEU A 148 20.00 -3.79 -2.56
C LEU A 148 21.09 -3.36 -1.58
N LEU A 149 21.68 -4.31 -0.84
CA LEU A 149 22.79 -4.03 0.07
C LEU A 149 24.04 -3.54 -0.69
N ASN A 150 24.37 -4.17 -1.82
CA ASN A 150 25.50 -3.76 -2.66
C ASN A 150 25.25 -2.38 -3.27
N MET A 151 24.03 -2.09 -3.73
CA MET A 151 23.64 -0.76 -4.22
C MET A 151 23.80 0.32 -3.15
N ALA A 152 23.30 0.06 -1.92
CA ALA A 152 23.43 0.98 -0.78
C ALA A 152 24.88 1.16 -0.29
N ARG A 153 25.78 0.21 -0.60
CA ARG A 153 27.22 0.33 -0.33
C ARG A 153 28.00 0.99 -1.47
N GLY A 154 27.35 1.31 -2.58
CA GLY A 154 28.02 1.78 -3.80
C GLY A 154 28.92 0.73 -4.45
N GLN A 155 28.63 -0.56 -4.23
CA GLN A 155 29.32 -1.72 -4.80
C GLN A 155 28.61 -2.26 -6.05
N ASP A 156 27.43 -1.72 -6.36
CA ASP A 156 26.64 -2.00 -7.56
C ASP A 156 26.37 -0.67 -8.28
N GLU A 157 26.69 -0.64 -9.59
CA GLU A 157 26.57 0.53 -10.47
C GLU A 157 25.25 0.58 -11.25
N THR A 158 24.25 -0.22 -10.87
CA THR A 158 22.90 -0.18 -11.45
C THR A 158 22.40 1.27 -11.49
N PRO A 159 22.11 1.82 -12.69
CA PRO A 159 21.58 3.18 -12.82
C PRO A 159 20.19 3.29 -12.20
N SER A 160 19.93 4.44 -11.57
CA SER A 160 18.64 4.84 -11.00
C SER A 160 18.08 6.06 -11.71
#